data_AF-A0A7V0ZLF5-F1
#
_entry.id   AF-A0A7V0ZLF5-F1
#
_cell.length_a   1.000
_cell.length_b   1.000
_cell.length_c   1.000
_cell.angle_alpha   90.00
_cell.angle_beta   90.00
_cell.angle_gamma   90.00
#
_symmetry.space_group_name_H-M   'P 1'
#
loop_
_entity.id
_entity.type
_entity.pdbx_description
1 polymer ?
#
loop_
_entity_poly.entity_id
_entity_poly.type
_entity_poly.pdbx_seq_one_letter_code
_entity_poly.pdbx_strand_id
1 'polypeptide(L)'
;MAEGNLLIEPIIELGPVVITNTVVTTWVIMAVIGLLAWLVSRRLRIDPGPVQTAVEGIVSSIEDAVTEVAPQHAPQIMPFIGSLWIFLVVANLSGLIPGMHSPTRDLSATAALAIVVFLSTHWFGIRIQG
;
A
#
# COMPACT_ATOMS: atom_id res chain seq x y z
N MET A 1 28.29 14.98 -0.58
CA MET A 1 28.18 15.90 -1.74
C MET A 1 27.44 15.10 -2.81
N ALA A 2 26.12 14.99 -2.70
CA ALA A 2 25.14 15.97 -3.17
C ALA A 2 25.02 15.97 -4.70
N GLU A 3 24.78 14.80 -5.28
CA GLU A 3 24.05 14.69 -6.55
C GLU A 3 22.80 13.86 -6.23
N GLY A 4 21.75 14.55 -5.79
CA GLY A 4 20.43 13.95 -5.71
C GLY A 4 20.00 13.61 -7.12
N ASN A 5 20.15 12.35 -7.51
CA ASN A 5 19.62 11.88 -8.78
C ASN A 5 18.09 11.87 -8.65
N LEU A 6 17.46 13.01 -8.93
CA LEU A 6 16.02 13.19 -9.09
C LEU A 6 15.50 12.42 -10.32
N LEU A 7 16.40 11.78 -11.07
CA LEU A 7 16.10 11.03 -12.26
C LEU A 7 15.99 9.56 -11.93
N ILE A 8 14.82 9.05 -12.25
CA ILE A 8 14.43 7.65 -12.27
C ILE A 8 15.48 6.86 -13.07
N GLU A 9 16.29 6.04 -12.41
CA GLU A 9 17.24 5.17 -13.10
C GLU A 9 16.50 3.97 -13.75
N PRO A 10 16.53 3.85 -15.09
CA PRO A 10 16.01 2.68 -15.79
C PRO A 10 16.88 1.46 -15.51
N ILE A 11 16.26 0.34 -15.12
CA ILE A 11 16.95 -0.96 -15.03
C ILE A 11 16.77 -1.72 -16.35
N ILE A 12 15.57 -1.67 -16.91
CA ILE A 12 15.20 -2.41 -18.12
C ILE A 12 14.29 -1.52 -18.98
N GLU A 13 14.66 -1.34 -20.23
CA GLU A 13 13.83 -0.69 -21.24
C GLU A 13 13.27 -1.76 -22.19
N LEU A 14 11.98 -2.06 -22.04
CA LEU A 14 11.24 -2.96 -22.93
C LEU A 14 10.38 -2.10 -23.87
N GLY A 15 11.02 -1.53 -24.91
CA GLY A 15 10.34 -0.65 -25.86
C GLY A 15 9.80 0.62 -25.18
N PRO A 16 8.46 0.89 -25.19
CA PRO A 16 7.89 2.06 -24.52
C PRO A 16 7.80 1.93 -23.00
N VAL A 17 8.03 0.73 -22.44
CA VAL A 17 7.92 0.48 -20.99
C VAL A 17 9.29 0.56 -20.35
N VAL A 18 9.49 1.62 -19.55
CA VAL A 18 10.69 1.81 -18.74
C VAL A 18 10.44 1.24 -17.35
N ILE A 19 11.17 0.18 -16.99
CA ILE A 19 11.11 -0.42 -15.66
C ILE A 19 12.22 0.20 -14.81
N THR A 20 11.80 0.81 -13.71
CA THR A 20 12.63 1.64 -12.84
C THR A 20 12.86 0.92 -11.52
N ASN A 21 13.86 1.36 -10.74
CA ASN A 21 14.05 0.89 -9.36
C ASN A 21 12.77 1.04 -8.52
N THR A 22 12.04 2.15 -8.70
CA THR A 22 10.73 2.42 -8.07
C THR A 22 9.73 1.30 -8.36
N VAL A 23 9.59 0.89 -9.62
CA VAL A 23 8.63 -0.13 -10.06
C VAL A 23 8.98 -1.48 -9.46
N VAL A 24 10.26 -1.86 -9.51
CA VAL A 24 10.74 -3.12 -8.94
C VAL A 24 10.51 -3.15 -7.43
N THR A 25 10.90 -2.10 -6.70
CA THR A 25 10.66 -2.05 -5.24
C THR A 25 9.16 -2.12 -4.92
N THR A 26 8.32 -1.45 -5.70
CA THR A 26 6.86 -1.51 -5.53
C THR A 26 6.33 -2.93 -5.72
N TRP A 27 6.79 -3.65 -6.75
CA TRP A 27 6.40 -5.04 -6.98
C TRP A 27 6.86 -5.97 -5.86
N VAL A 28 8.09 -5.79 -5.36
CA VAL A 28 8.60 -6.53 -4.21
C VAL A 28 7.75 -6.29 -2.98
N ILE A 29 7.42 -5.04 -2.67
CA ILE A 29 6.54 -4.68 -1.54
C ILE A 29 5.17 -5.36 -1.69
N MET A 30 4.55 -5.28 -2.86
CA MET A 30 3.25 -5.92 -3.11
C MET A 30 3.33 -7.44 -2.96
N ALA A 31 4.38 -8.07 -3.47
CA ALA A 31 4.60 -9.51 -3.33
C ALA A 31 4.78 -9.91 -1.87
N VAL A 32 5.54 -9.14 -1.08
CA VAL A 32 5.76 -9.40 0.35
C VAL A 32 4.47 -9.24 1.14
N ILE A 33 3.74 -8.13 0.95
CA ILE A 33 2.45 -7.90 1.61
C ILE A 33 1.46 -9.02 1.25
N GLY A 34 1.33 -9.35 -0.04
CA GLY A 34 0.44 -10.42 -0.50
C GLY A 34 0.81 -11.79 0.06
N LEU A 35 2.11 -12.11 0.11
CA LEU A 35 2.60 -13.37 0.67
C LEU A 35 2.34 -13.46 2.18
N LEU A 36 2.57 -12.38 2.93
CA LEU A 36 2.33 -12.32 4.38
C LEU A 36 0.83 -12.40 4.69
N ALA A 37 0.00 -11.63 3.97
CA ALA A 37 -1.45 -11.68 4.10
C ALA A 37 -1.97 -13.09 3.79
N TRP A 38 -1.47 -13.72 2.72
CA TRP A 38 -1.78 -15.11 2.42
C TRP A 38 -1.31 -16.04 3.55
N LEU A 39 -0.03 -15.98 3.99
CA LEU A 39 0.52 -16.75 5.13
C LEU A 39 -0.37 -16.75 6.36
N VAL A 40 -0.83 -15.58 6.78
CA VAL A 40 -1.63 -15.41 7.99
C VAL A 40 -3.06 -15.91 7.76
N SER A 41 -3.65 -15.66 6.59
CA SER A 41 -5.06 -16.00 6.32
C SER A 41 -5.31 -17.49 6.02
N ARG A 42 -4.32 -18.29 5.60
CA ARG A 42 -4.54 -19.71 5.23
C ARG A 42 -5.01 -20.60 6.38
N ARG A 43 -4.75 -20.21 7.63
CA ARG A 43 -4.95 -21.05 8.83
C ARG A 43 -5.53 -20.25 9.98
N LEU A 44 -6.53 -19.40 9.71
CA LEU A 44 -7.25 -18.69 10.76
C LEU A 44 -7.94 -19.67 11.71
N ARG A 45 -7.82 -19.43 13.00
CA ARG A 45 -8.42 -20.22 14.07
C ARG A 45 -9.36 -19.33 14.88
N ILE A 46 -10.39 -19.95 15.47
CA ILE A 46 -11.32 -19.27 16.38
C ILE A 46 -10.60 -18.84 17.67
N ASP A 47 -9.70 -19.67 18.18
CA ASP A 47 -8.73 -19.28 19.22
C ASP A 47 -7.41 -18.86 18.54
N PRO A 48 -7.19 -17.55 18.34
CA PRO A 48 -6.04 -17.06 17.59
C PRO A 48 -4.74 -17.31 18.35
N GLY A 49 -3.69 -17.69 17.61
CA GLY A 49 -2.32 -17.63 18.13
C GLY A 49 -1.81 -16.19 18.18
N PRO A 50 -0.66 -15.93 18.82
CA PRO A 50 -0.15 -14.57 19.06
C PRO A 50 0.06 -13.76 17.76
N VAL A 51 0.47 -14.40 16.66
CA VAL A 51 0.62 -13.73 15.36
C VAL A 51 -0.72 -13.32 14.77
N GLN A 52 -1.74 -14.18 14.87
CA GLN A 52 -3.09 -13.87 14.39
C GLN A 52 -3.68 -12.72 15.22
N THR A 53 -3.53 -12.75 16.55
CA THR A 53 -3.96 -11.66 17.44
C THR A 53 -3.30 -10.33 17.09
N ALA A 54 -1.99 -10.31 16.82
CA ALA A 54 -1.29 -9.08 16.44
C ALA A 54 -1.79 -8.53 15.10
N VAL A 55 -1.98 -9.39 14.09
CA VAL A 55 -2.45 -8.97 12.77
C VAL A 55 -3.91 -8.51 12.82
N GLU A 56 -4.78 -9.23 13.52
CA GLU A 56 -6.17 -8.82 13.75
C GLU A 56 -6.24 -7.50 14.50
N GLY A 57 -5.37 -7.27 15.49
CA GLY A 57 -5.28 -5.98 16.18
C GLY A 57 -4.90 -4.83 15.25
N ILE A 58 -3.98 -5.04 14.31
CA ILE A 58 -3.64 -4.03 13.29
C ILE A 58 -4.83 -3.76 12.38
N VAL A 59 -5.49 -4.82 11.88
CA VAL A 59 -6.65 -4.68 10.98
C VAL A 59 -7.81 -3.98 11.69
N SER A 60 -8.10 -4.35 12.94
CA SER A 60 -9.13 -3.69 13.77
C SER A 60 -8.80 -2.23 14.00
N SER A 61 -7.53 -1.88 14.27
CA SER A 61 -7.13 -0.47 14.46
C SER A 61 -7.36 0.37 13.20
N ILE A 62 -7.11 -0.22 12.03
CA ILE A 62 -7.40 0.41 10.75
C ILE A 62 -8.92 0.55 10.56
N GLU A 63 -9.68 -0.51 10.87
CA GLU A 63 -11.15 -0.52 10.74
C GLU A 63 -11.79 0.55 11.63
N ASP A 64 -11.33 0.68 12.87
CA ASP A 64 -11.81 1.69 13.83
C ASP A 64 -11.54 3.11 13.29
N ALA A 65 -10.33 3.37 12.81
CA ALA A 65 -9.97 4.67 12.24
C ALA A 65 -10.78 5.01 10.97
N VAL A 66 -11.06 4.02 10.12
CA VAL A 66 -11.91 4.20 8.93
C VAL A 66 -13.37 4.45 9.35
N THR A 67 -13.85 3.72 10.35
CA THR A 67 -15.22 3.84 10.88
C THR A 67 -15.46 5.17 11.58
N GLU A 68 -14.47 5.71 12.28
CA GLU A 68 -14.55 7.04 12.90
C GLU A 68 -14.81 8.14 11.85
N VAL A 69 -14.17 8.04 10.69
CA VAL A 69 -14.28 9.04 9.61
C VAL A 69 -15.52 8.82 8.74
N ALA A 70 -15.86 7.56 8.44
CA ALA A 70 -16.92 7.21 7.51
C ALA A 70 -17.79 6.04 8.03
N PRO A 71 -18.54 6.22 9.13
CA PRO A 71 -19.17 5.13 9.88
C PRO A 71 -20.17 4.31 9.06
N GLN A 72 -20.91 4.95 8.16
CA GLN A 72 -21.93 4.28 7.34
C GLN A 72 -21.34 3.54 6.12
N HIS A 73 -20.11 3.89 5.72
CA HIS A 73 -19.50 3.41 4.48
C HIS A 73 -18.21 2.63 4.72
N ALA A 74 -17.76 2.53 5.97
CA ALA A 74 -16.56 1.83 6.38
C ALA A 74 -16.43 0.44 5.74
N PRO A 75 -17.43 -0.45 5.77
CA PRO A 75 -17.30 -1.78 5.16
C PRO A 75 -17.02 -1.75 3.65
N GLN A 76 -17.49 -0.71 2.94
CA GLN A 76 -17.33 -0.59 1.49
C GLN A 76 -15.97 0.02 1.10
N ILE A 77 -15.44 0.95 1.91
CA ILE A 77 -14.18 1.63 1.62
C ILE A 77 -12.97 0.98 2.32
N MET A 78 -13.21 0.20 3.37
CA MET A 78 -12.18 -0.44 4.20
C MET A 78 -11.17 -1.27 3.41
N PRO A 79 -11.56 -2.14 2.45
CA PRO A 79 -10.59 -2.90 1.67
C PRO A 79 -9.62 -2.01 0.91
N PHE A 80 -10.11 -0.89 0.35
CA PHE A 80 -9.29 0.06 -0.38
C PHE A 80 -8.37 0.85 0.56
N ILE A 81 -8.94 1.52 1.57
CA ILE A 81 -8.19 2.36 2.50
C ILE A 81 -7.19 1.54 3.32
N GLY A 82 -7.60 0.37 3.81
CA GLY A 82 -6.71 -0.52 4.57
C GLY A 82 -5.54 -1.03 3.73
N SER A 83 -5.78 -1.43 2.46
CA SER A 83 -4.69 -1.84 1.58
C SER A 83 -3.71 -0.71 1.27
N LEU A 84 -4.23 0.51 1.01
CA LEU A 84 -3.44 1.70 0.78
C LEU A 84 -2.57 2.05 1.99
N TRP A 85 -3.15 1.99 3.19
CA TRP A 85 -2.45 2.31 4.43
C TRP A 85 -1.33 1.31 4.71
N ILE A 86 -1.59 0.00 4.63
CA ILE A 86 -0.57 -1.03 4.81
C ILE A 86 0.55 -0.86 3.77
N PHE A 87 0.20 -0.64 2.50
CA PHE A 87 1.18 -0.38 1.45
C PHE A 87 2.05 0.84 1.76
N LEU A 88 1.45 1.97 2.15
CA LEU A 88 2.17 3.20 2.48
C LEU A 88 3.13 3.02 3.66
N VAL A 89 2.69 2.33 4.72
CA VAL A 89 3.55 2.05 5.88
C VAL A 89 4.76 1.22 5.46
N VAL A 90 4.54 0.12 4.74
CA VAL A 90 5.64 -0.75 4.29
C VAL A 90 6.55 -0.02 3.30
N ALA A 91 6.00 0.74 2.37
CA ALA A 91 6.78 1.53 1.41
C ALA A 91 7.65 2.57 2.13
N ASN A 92 7.10 3.32 3.07
CA ASN A 92 7.87 4.30 3.83
C ASN A 92 8.95 3.65 4.71
N LEU A 93 8.65 2.52 5.34
CA LEU A 93 9.63 1.77 6.13
C LEU A 93 10.72 1.13 5.27
N SER A 94 10.43 0.75 4.02
CA SER A 94 11.43 0.21 3.10
C SER A 94 12.58 1.19 2.84
N GLY A 95 12.33 2.49 2.94
CA GLY A 95 13.35 3.53 2.81
C GLY A 95 14.38 3.58 3.94
N LEU A 96 14.12 2.91 5.07
CA LEU A 96 15.08 2.77 6.18
C LEU A 96 16.09 1.64 5.93
N ILE A 97 15.79 0.73 5.01
CA ILE A 97 16.68 -0.38 4.68
C ILE A 97 17.83 0.15 3.82
N PRO A 98 19.10 0.04 4.27
CA PRO A 98 20.23 0.54 3.51
C PRO A 98 20.33 -0.20 2.17
N GLY A 99 20.43 0.56 1.07
CA GLY A 99 20.47 0.03 -0.29
C GLY A 99 19.10 -0.13 -0.97
N MET A 100 17.98 0.12 -0.28
CA MET A 100 16.64 0.08 -0.87
C MET A 100 16.17 1.48 -1.30
N HIS A 101 15.60 1.57 -2.51
CA HIS A 101 14.95 2.78 -2.99
C HIS A 101 13.46 2.75 -2.71
N SER A 102 13.01 3.58 -1.75
CA SER A 102 11.59 3.67 -1.40
C SER A 102 10.78 4.22 -2.59
N PRO A 103 9.65 3.59 -2.96
CA PRO A 103 8.77 4.14 -3.99
C PRO A 103 8.31 5.57 -3.69
N THR A 104 8.06 5.89 -2.41
CA THR A 104 7.55 7.21 -1.98
C THR A 104 8.57 8.33 -2.08
N ARG A 105 9.84 8.02 -2.40
CA ARG A 105 10.88 9.02 -2.69
C ARG A 105 10.69 9.66 -4.07
N ASP A 106 10.03 8.97 -4.99
CA ASP A 106 9.83 9.43 -6.36
C ASP A 106 8.47 10.11 -6.53
N LEU A 107 8.49 11.26 -7.22
CA LEU A 107 7.28 12.02 -7.51
C LEU A 107 6.29 11.22 -8.38
N SER A 108 6.79 10.35 -9.26
CA SER A 108 5.96 9.51 -10.13
C SER A 108 5.08 8.55 -9.32
N ALA A 109 5.63 7.92 -8.27
CA ALA A 109 4.87 7.01 -7.42
C ALA A 109 3.85 7.75 -6.55
N THR A 110 4.23 8.90 -5.98
CA THR A 110 3.29 9.70 -5.16
C THR A 110 2.18 10.30 -6.01
N ALA A 111 2.49 10.79 -7.21
CA ALA A 111 1.50 11.28 -8.17
C ALA A 111 0.56 10.17 -8.65
N ALA A 112 1.08 8.98 -8.96
CA ALA A 112 0.25 7.83 -9.32
C ALA A 112 -0.73 7.47 -8.20
N LEU A 113 -0.25 7.42 -6.95
CA LEU A 113 -1.10 7.16 -5.79
C LEU A 113 -2.17 8.25 -5.60
N ALA A 114 -1.79 9.53 -5.76
CA ALA A 114 -2.72 10.65 -5.66
C ALA A 114 -3.83 10.57 -6.70
N ILE A 115 -3.51 10.21 -7.94
CA ILE A 115 -4.50 10.01 -9.01
C ILE A 115 -5.44 8.85 -8.65
N VAL A 116 -4.90 7.72 -8.19
CA VAL A 116 -5.71 6.57 -7.78
C VAL A 116 -6.67 6.94 -6.66
N VAL A 117 -6.20 7.63 -5.62
CA VAL A 117 -7.05 8.07 -4.50
C VAL A 117 -8.09 9.08 -4.99
N PHE A 118 -7.70 10.06 -5.79
CA PHE A 118 -8.62 11.08 -6.33
C PHE A 118 -9.77 10.45 -7.13
N LEU A 119 -9.46 9.53 -8.04
CA LEU A 119 -10.47 8.82 -8.84
C LEU A 119 -11.33 7.91 -7.96
N SER A 120 -10.72 7.21 -7.00
CA SER A 120 -11.43 6.33 -6.08
C SER A 120 -12.44 7.09 -5.22
N THR A 121 -12.09 8.28 -4.73
CA THR A 121 -13.02 9.12 -3.96
C THR A 121 -14.27 9.49 -4.76
N HIS A 122 -14.12 9.87 -6.03
CA HIS A 122 -15.26 10.17 -6.90
C HIS A 122 -16.08 8.90 -7.19
N TRP A 123 -15.41 7.78 -7.47
CA TRP A 123 -16.06 6.51 -7.71
C TRP A 123 -16.89 6.04 -6.52
N PHE A 124 -16.32 6.03 -5.31
CA PHE A 124 -17.05 5.67 -4.10
C PHE A 124 -18.17 6.67 -3.80
N GLY A 125 -17.95 7.97 -4.00
CA GLY A 125 -18.98 9.00 -3.85
C GLY A 125 -20.21 8.72 -4.73
N ILE A 126 -20.00 8.40 -6.01
CA ILE A 126 -21.08 8.06 -6.94
C ILE A 126 -21.77 6.75 -6.55
N ARG A 127 -21.00 5.72 -6.16
CA ARG A 127 -21.56 4.40 -5.82
C ARG A 127 -22.37 4.37 -4.52
N ILE A 128 -22.07 5.28 -3.60
CA ILE A 128 -22.69 5.36 -2.28
C ILE A 128 -23.94 6.26 -2.30
N GLN A 129 -23.89 7.38 -3.03
CA GLN A 129 -24.95 8.40 -3.04
C GLN A 129 -25.87 8.31 -4.26
N GLY A 130 -25.50 7.54 -5.28
CA GLY A 130 -26.24 7.35 -6.52
C GLY A 130 -27.24 6.20 -6.49
#